data_AF-A0A7J0AK96-F1
#
_entry.id   AF-A0A7J0AK96-F1
#
_cell.length_a   1.000
_cell.length_b   1.000
_cell.length_c   1.000
_cell.angle_alpha   90.00
_cell.angle_beta   90.00
_cell.angle_gamma   90.00
#
_symmetry.space_group_name_H-M   'P 1'
#
loop_
_entity.id
_entity.type
_entity.pdbx_description
1 polymer ?
#
loop_
_entity_poly.entity_id
_entity_poly.type
_entity_poly.pdbx_seq_one_letter_code
_entity_poly.pdbx_strand_id
1 'polypeptide(L)'
;MSGVANLFGKGKYAEIEKENARLTAENKDMQLAVAKMEGQVAKIPMMVQRQVRQTIEDKTEEHLTEIRELNASHSRELSSLQVRLQNLSARYRELESNNRHIIDNLKREKDTLLAQMEAMLRLLGEKLEKAVRALIQFARVLAYKTFTREHKEAIVSWLALDRDDPKSNAHFVKVFARPFLTDKEFDKGCKELDRLTSSFPAVMEDLEQPQRRGMRR
;
A
#
# COMPACT_ATOMS: atom_id res chain seq x y z
N MET A 1 -1.15 -102.30 -96.67
CA MET A 1 -1.34 -101.61 -95.38
C MET A 1 -0.81 -100.19 -95.47
N SER A 2 -1.63 -99.22 -95.86
CA SER A 2 -1.50 -97.78 -95.56
C SER A 2 -2.43 -97.03 -96.50
N GLY A 3 -3.57 -96.53 -96.02
CA GLY A 3 -4.49 -95.81 -96.89
C GLY A 3 -5.88 -95.51 -96.35
N VAL A 4 -6.04 -95.15 -95.08
CA VAL A 4 -7.31 -94.52 -94.61
C VAL A 4 -7.09 -93.43 -93.53
N ALA A 5 -5.87 -93.27 -92.97
CA ALA A 5 -5.64 -92.31 -91.88
C ALA A 5 -5.47 -90.82 -92.29
N ASN A 6 -5.48 -90.48 -93.59
CA ASN A 6 -4.98 -89.18 -94.06
C ASN A 6 -6.05 -88.13 -94.42
N LEU A 7 -7.32 -88.31 -94.03
CA LEU A 7 -8.41 -87.40 -94.41
C LEU A 7 -9.19 -86.79 -93.23
N PHE A 8 -9.27 -87.46 -92.07
CA PHE A 8 -9.95 -86.90 -90.88
C PHE A 8 -9.05 -86.01 -90.00
N GLY A 9 -7.73 -86.06 -90.19
CA GLY A 9 -6.77 -85.22 -89.46
C GLY A 9 -6.56 -83.84 -90.07
N LYS A 10 -6.63 -83.70 -91.40
CA LYS A 10 -6.24 -82.47 -92.11
C LYS A 10 -7.12 -81.26 -91.80
N GLY A 11 -8.43 -81.45 -91.64
CA GLY A 11 -9.38 -80.38 -91.28
C GLY A 11 -9.21 -79.90 -89.84
N LYS A 12 -9.08 -80.84 -88.88
CA LYS A 12 -8.79 -80.51 -87.48
C LYS A 12 -7.42 -79.85 -87.32
N TYR A 13 -6.42 -80.30 -88.07
CA TYR A 13 -5.10 -79.66 -88.09
C TYR A 13 -5.16 -78.23 -88.62
N ALA A 14 -5.91 -77.95 -89.70
CA ALA A 14 -6.05 -76.60 -90.24
C ALA A 14 -6.83 -75.65 -89.29
N GLU A 15 -7.83 -76.14 -88.57
CA GLU A 15 -8.52 -75.38 -87.51
C GLU A 15 -7.60 -75.12 -86.31
N ILE A 16 -6.82 -76.12 -85.90
CA ILE A 16 -5.80 -75.97 -84.85
C ILE A 16 -4.72 -74.96 -85.27
N GLU A 17 -4.34 -74.93 -86.55
CA GLU A 17 -3.33 -74.00 -87.08
C GLU A 17 -3.85 -72.55 -87.10
N LYS A 18 -5.11 -72.35 -87.49
CA LYS A 18 -5.79 -71.04 -87.41
C LYS A 18 -5.96 -70.56 -85.97
N GLU A 19 -6.38 -71.45 -85.07
CA GLU A 19 -6.54 -71.11 -83.66
C GLU A 19 -5.18 -70.85 -82.99
N ASN A 20 -4.14 -71.61 -83.33
CA ASN A 20 -2.77 -71.31 -82.90
C ASN A 20 -2.29 -69.95 -83.42
N ALA A 21 -2.57 -69.61 -84.68
CA ALA A 21 -2.23 -68.30 -85.22
C ALA A 21 -2.97 -67.17 -84.47
N ARG A 22 -4.25 -67.38 -84.12
CA ARG A 22 -5.04 -66.44 -83.31
C ARG A 22 -4.48 -66.30 -81.90
N LEU A 23 -4.22 -67.40 -81.21
CA LEU A 23 -3.63 -67.44 -79.86
C LEU A 23 -2.22 -66.84 -79.85
N THR A 24 -1.47 -66.95 -80.94
CA THR A 24 -0.14 -66.33 -81.09
C THR A 24 -0.25 -64.81 -81.23
N ALA A 25 -1.24 -64.32 -82.00
CA ALA A 25 -1.53 -62.90 -82.10
C ALA A 25 -2.05 -62.32 -80.77
N GLU A 26 -2.98 -63.02 -80.11
CA GLU A 26 -3.53 -62.65 -78.81
C GLU A 26 -2.44 -62.63 -77.72
N ASN A 27 -1.54 -63.61 -77.70
CA ASN A 27 -0.38 -63.59 -76.80
C ASN A 27 0.54 -62.40 -77.06
N LYS A 28 0.76 -62.01 -78.33
CA LYS A 28 1.54 -60.82 -78.66
C LYS A 28 0.89 -59.54 -78.16
N ASP A 29 -0.42 -59.42 -78.30
CA ASP A 29 -1.17 -58.25 -77.83
C ASP A 29 -1.19 -58.18 -76.30
N MET A 30 -1.35 -59.32 -75.60
CA MET A 30 -1.22 -59.37 -74.15
C MET A 30 0.20 -59.02 -73.68
N GLN A 31 1.24 -59.49 -74.36
CA GLN A 31 2.63 -59.14 -74.05
C GLN A 31 2.87 -57.63 -74.20
N LEU A 32 2.32 -57.00 -75.24
CA LEU A 32 2.37 -55.55 -75.43
C LEU A 32 1.61 -54.80 -74.33
N ALA A 33 0.44 -55.29 -73.93
CA ALA A 33 -0.36 -54.71 -72.85
C ALA A 33 0.37 -54.82 -71.48
N VAL A 34 0.96 -55.99 -71.19
CA VAL A 34 1.76 -56.24 -69.99
C VAL A 34 2.98 -55.33 -69.97
N ALA A 35 3.73 -55.24 -71.06
CA ALA A 35 4.90 -54.35 -71.15
C ALA A 35 4.53 -52.86 -70.93
N LYS A 36 3.37 -52.42 -71.44
CA LYS A 36 2.85 -51.06 -71.20
C LYS A 36 2.48 -50.85 -69.73
N MET A 37 1.88 -51.86 -69.10
CA MET A 37 1.48 -51.83 -67.69
C MET A 37 2.70 -51.86 -66.77
N GLU A 38 3.70 -52.70 -67.05
CA GLU A 38 5.00 -52.73 -66.36
C GLU A 38 5.71 -51.37 -66.44
N GLY A 39 5.70 -50.73 -67.61
CA GLY A 39 6.23 -49.37 -67.78
C GLY A 39 5.47 -48.29 -66.99
N GLN A 40 4.19 -48.50 -66.68
CA GLN A 40 3.41 -47.62 -65.80
C GLN A 40 3.69 -47.93 -64.31
N VAL A 41 3.73 -49.21 -63.93
CA VAL A 41 4.03 -49.66 -62.57
C VAL A 41 5.43 -49.24 -62.13
N ALA A 42 6.42 -49.29 -63.03
CA ALA A 42 7.77 -48.81 -62.77
C ALA A 42 7.85 -47.32 -62.40
N LYS A 43 6.84 -46.50 -62.74
CA LYS A 43 6.78 -45.07 -62.41
C LYS A 43 6.10 -44.78 -61.06
N ILE A 44 5.35 -45.74 -60.51
CA ILE A 44 4.61 -45.59 -59.25
C ILE A 44 5.54 -45.20 -58.09
N PRO A 45 6.72 -45.82 -57.88
CA PRO A 45 7.61 -45.46 -56.77
C PRO A 45 8.03 -43.98 -56.80
N MET A 46 8.37 -43.44 -57.98
CA MET A 46 8.74 -42.03 -58.11
C MET A 46 7.55 -41.09 -57.84
N MET A 47 6.35 -41.45 -58.29
CA MET A 47 5.14 -40.65 -58.02
C MET A 47 4.81 -40.62 -56.53
N VAL A 48 4.82 -41.78 -55.87
CA VAL A 48 4.58 -41.90 -54.44
C VAL A 48 5.65 -41.13 -53.66
N GLN A 49 6.92 -41.27 -54.02
CA GLN A 49 8.01 -40.58 -53.35
C GLN A 49 7.89 -39.06 -53.50
N ARG A 50 7.52 -38.56 -54.69
CA ARG A 50 7.24 -37.14 -54.92
C ARG A 50 6.07 -36.66 -54.07
N GLN A 51 4.97 -37.41 -54.04
CA GLN A 51 3.76 -37.04 -53.31
C GLN A 51 4.00 -37.03 -51.79
N VAL A 52 4.73 -38.01 -51.26
CA VAL A 52 5.13 -38.06 -49.85
C VAL A 52 6.02 -36.87 -49.52
N ARG A 53 7.01 -36.57 -50.37
CA ARG A 53 7.92 -35.45 -50.16
C ARG A 53 7.16 -34.12 -50.14
N GLN A 54 6.28 -33.91 -51.11
CA GLN A 54 5.44 -32.72 -51.19
C GLN A 54 4.54 -32.58 -49.96
N THR A 55 3.88 -33.67 -49.54
CA THR A 55 3.04 -33.68 -48.32
C THR A 55 3.85 -33.34 -47.06
N ILE A 56 5.09 -33.84 -46.95
CA ILE A 56 5.97 -33.52 -45.84
C ILE A 56 6.37 -32.04 -45.88
N GLU A 57 6.74 -31.52 -47.05
CA GLU A 57 7.10 -30.11 -47.25
C GLU A 57 5.92 -29.20 -46.88
N ASP A 58 4.72 -29.45 -47.41
CA ASP A 58 3.51 -28.67 -47.11
C ASP A 58 3.19 -28.67 -45.60
N LYS A 59 3.18 -29.85 -44.96
CA LYS A 59 2.92 -29.96 -43.52
C LYS A 59 4.00 -29.31 -42.66
N THR A 60 5.26 -29.39 -43.07
CA THR A 60 6.34 -28.74 -42.31
C THR A 60 6.25 -27.23 -42.42
N GLU A 61 5.87 -26.69 -43.58
CA GLU A 61 5.61 -25.26 -43.73
C GLU A 61 4.42 -24.81 -42.88
N GLU A 62 3.30 -25.52 -42.91
CA GLU A 62 2.13 -25.26 -42.06
C GLU A 62 2.52 -25.24 -40.57
N HIS A 63 3.21 -26.27 -40.08
CA HIS A 63 3.66 -26.31 -38.68
C HIS A 63 4.63 -25.18 -38.33
N LEU A 64 5.52 -24.79 -39.24
CA LEU A 64 6.42 -23.65 -39.02
C LEU A 64 5.65 -22.33 -38.92
N THR A 65 4.59 -22.16 -39.72
CA THR A 65 3.72 -20.98 -39.64
C THR A 65 2.96 -20.94 -38.32
N GLU A 66 2.37 -22.07 -37.89
CA GLU A 66 1.64 -22.18 -36.63
C GLU A 66 2.56 -21.87 -35.42
N ILE A 67 3.77 -22.43 -35.39
CA ILE A 67 4.75 -22.15 -34.33
C ILE A 67 5.13 -20.66 -34.31
N ARG A 68 5.31 -20.02 -35.47
CA ARG A 68 5.63 -18.58 -35.55
C ARG A 68 4.49 -17.72 -35.00
N GLU A 69 3.25 -18.03 -35.37
CA GLU A 69 2.07 -17.32 -34.90
C GLU A 69 1.88 -17.48 -33.39
N LEU A 70 2.03 -18.71 -32.88
CA LEU A 70 1.93 -19.00 -31.46
C LEU A 70 3.02 -18.26 -30.67
N ASN A 71 4.26 -18.29 -31.14
CA ASN A 71 5.37 -17.56 -30.51
C ASN A 71 5.16 -16.04 -30.54
N ALA A 72 4.63 -15.50 -31.64
CA ALA A 72 4.28 -14.09 -31.74
C ALA A 72 3.17 -13.71 -30.75
N SER A 73 2.15 -14.57 -30.61
CA SER A 73 1.07 -14.39 -29.64
C SER A 73 1.60 -14.38 -28.20
N HIS A 74 2.37 -15.41 -27.81
CA HIS A 74 2.98 -15.50 -26.48
C HIS A 74 3.90 -14.31 -26.18
N SER A 75 4.69 -13.84 -27.16
CA SER A 75 5.58 -12.70 -26.99
C SER A 75 4.82 -11.40 -26.71
N ARG A 76 3.68 -11.19 -27.40
CA ARG A 76 2.80 -10.04 -27.16
C ARG A 76 2.17 -10.11 -25.78
N GLU A 77 1.71 -11.29 -25.38
CA GLU A 77 1.08 -11.49 -24.08
C GLU A 77 2.07 -11.24 -22.93
N LEU A 78 3.28 -11.81 -23.01
CA LEU A 78 4.36 -11.57 -22.05
C LEU A 78 4.69 -10.08 -21.94
N SER A 79 4.82 -9.38 -23.07
CA SER A 79 5.07 -7.94 -23.09
C SER A 79 3.94 -7.16 -22.41
N SER A 80 2.68 -7.54 -22.67
CA SER A 80 1.51 -6.89 -22.06
C SER A 80 1.47 -7.10 -20.54
N LEU A 81 1.79 -8.30 -20.07
CA LEU A 81 1.85 -8.64 -18.65
C LEU A 81 2.99 -7.90 -17.96
N GLN A 82 4.14 -7.79 -18.61
CA GLN A 82 5.28 -7.07 -18.08
C GLN A 82 4.97 -5.58 -17.88
N VAL A 83 4.31 -4.94 -18.86
CA VAL A 83 3.85 -3.54 -18.74
C VAL A 83 2.82 -3.40 -17.61
N ARG A 84 1.86 -4.32 -17.51
CA ARG A 84 0.88 -4.31 -16.41
C ARG A 84 1.56 -4.43 -15.04
N LEU A 85 2.52 -5.34 -14.89
CA LEU A 85 3.27 -5.53 -13.66
C LEU A 85 4.08 -4.28 -13.29
N GLN A 86 4.76 -3.67 -14.26
CA GLN A 86 5.49 -2.41 -14.05
C GLN A 86 4.57 -1.29 -13.59
N ASN A 87 3.43 -1.10 -14.26
CA ASN A 87 2.43 -0.10 -13.89
C ASN A 87 1.85 -0.35 -12.49
N LEU A 88 1.55 -1.60 -12.16
CA LEU A 88 1.06 -1.97 -10.83
C LEU A 88 2.12 -1.66 -9.77
N SER A 89 3.38 -2.03 -10.03
CA SER A 89 4.49 -1.78 -9.10
C SER A 89 4.73 -0.28 -8.87
N ALA A 90 4.60 0.55 -9.90
CA ALA A 90 4.71 1.99 -9.80
C ALA A 90 3.59 2.57 -8.92
N ARG A 91 2.34 2.15 -9.15
CA ARG A 91 1.18 2.57 -8.34
C ARG A 91 1.32 2.15 -6.88
N TYR A 92 1.81 0.94 -6.61
CA TYR A 92 2.05 0.50 -5.23
C TYR A 92 3.09 1.36 -4.52
N ARG A 93 4.20 1.70 -5.19
CA ARG A 93 5.23 2.59 -4.61
C ARG A 93 4.68 3.99 -4.35
N GLU A 94 3.88 4.54 -5.26
CA GLU A 94 3.24 5.84 -5.09
C GLU A 94 2.28 5.83 -3.89
N LEU A 95 1.42 4.81 -3.79
CA LEU A 95 0.51 4.64 -2.66
C LEU A 95 1.27 4.49 -1.35
N GLU A 96 2.34 3.71 -1.33
CA GLU A 96 3.19 3.53 -0.15
C GLU A 96 3.87 4.85 0.26
N SER A 97 4.38 5.62 -0.70
CA SER A 97 4.97 6.94 -0.45
C SER A 97 3.95 7.91 0.13
N ASN A 98 2.74 7.97 -0.46
CA ASN A 98 1.65 8.81 0.02
C ASN A 98 1.22 8.43 1.44
N ASN A 99 1.09 7.13 1.72
CA ASN A 99 0.76 6.65 3.06
C ASN A 99 1.84 7.01 4.07
N ARG A 100 3.13 6.89 3.72
CA ARG A 100 4.23 7.32 4.60
C ARG A 100 4.14 8.81 4.91
N HIS A 101 3.89 9.66 3.91
CA HIS A 101 3.72 11.10 4.11
C HIS A 101 2.53 11.43 5.03
N ILE A 102 1.39 10.77 4.84
CA ILE A 102 0.21 10.95 5.69
C ILE A 102 0.53 10.55 7.13
N ILE A 103 1.17 9.38 7.33
CA ILE A 103 1.56 8.90 8.65
C ILE A 103 2.52 9.89 9.33
N ASP A 104 3.51 10.40 8.62
CA ASP A 104 4.46 11.36 9.17
C ASP A 104 3.82 12.69 9.54
N ASN A 105 2.88 13.18 8.73
CA ASN A 105 2.12 14.39 9.05
C ASN A 105 1.27 14.19 10.30
N LEU A 106 0.52 13.09 10.39
CA LEU A 106 -0.29 12.76 11.55
C LEU A 106 0.55 12.61 12.82
N LYS A 107 1.75 12.02 12.73
CA LYS A 107 2.68 11.96 13.86
C LYS A 107 3.10 13.34 14.34
N ARG A 108 3.46 14.24 13.42
CA ARG A 108 3.84 15.63 13.77
C ARG A 108 2.69 16.40 14.40
N GLU A 109 1.48 16.27 13.86
CA GLU A 109 0.27 16.90 14.42
C GLU A 109 0.00 16.37 15.82
N LYS A 110 0.06 15.04 16.01
CA LYS A 110 -0.10 14.39 17.32
C LYS A 110 0.94 14.89 18.33
N ASP A 111 2.22 14.98 17.94
CA ASP A 111 3.29 15.48 18.82
C ASP A 111 3.09 16.96 19.17
N THR A 112 2.63 17.77 18.22
CA THR A 112 2.32 19.19 18.43
C THR A 112 1.17 19.38 19.41
N LEU A 113 0.07 18.64 19.23
CA LEU A 113 -1.08 18.68 20.13
C LEU A 113 -0.71 18.20 21.53
N LEU A 114 0.10 17.15 21.64
CA LEU A 114 0.57 16.63 22.91
C LEU A 114 1.42 17.67 23.66
N ALA A 115 2.37 18.31 22.97
CA ALA A 115 3.17 19.38 23.57
C ALA A 115 2.33 20.58 24.02
N GLN A 116 1.30 20.95 23.25
CA GLN A 116 0.36 22.00 23.64
C GLN A 116 -0.46 21.62 24.88
N MET A 117 -0.96 20.38 24.94
CA MET A 117 -1.69 19.88 26.10
C MET A 117 -0.80 19.82 27.35
N GLU A 118 0.43 19.35 27.23
CA GLU A 118 1.40 19.35 28.33
C GLU A 118 1.68 20.78 28.83
N ALA A 119 1.87 21.74 27.92
CA ALA A 119 2.07 23.14 28.29
C ALA A 119 0.84 23.72 29.02
N MET A 120 -0.37 23.43 28.54
CA MET A 120 -1.61 23.87 29.18
C MET A 120 -1.79 23.25 30.57
N LEU A 121 -1.54 21.94 30.71
CA LEU A 121 -1.63 21.24 31.98
C LEU A 121 -0.60 21.76 32.98
N ARG A 122 0.62 22.05 32.51
CA ARG A 122 1.67 22.64 33.34
C ARG A 122 1.24 24.04 33.83
N LEU A 123 0.77 24.90 32.94
CA LEU A 123 0.27 26.23 33.30
C LEU A 123 -0.87 26.12 34.31
N LEU A 124 -1.83 25.23 34.08
CA LEU A 124 -2.94 24.98 35.01
C LEU A 124 -2.42 24.52 36.38
N GLY A 125 -1.45 23.60 36.41
CA GLY A 125 -0.79 23.15 37.64
C GLY A 125 -0.14 24.30 38.40
N GLU A 126 0.64 25.15 37.71
CA GLU A 126 1.28 26.33 38.30
C GLU A 126 0.24 27.33 38.85
N LYS A 127 -0.87 27.55 38.13
CA LYS A 127 -1.97 28.41 38.58
C LYS A 127 -2.64 27.84 39.84
N LEU A 128 -2.97 26.56 39.83
CA LEU A 128 -3.61 25.87 40.95
C LEU A 128 -2.72 25.84 42.20
N GLU A 129 -1.42 25.58 42.03
CA GLU A 129 -0.46 25.60 43.15
C GLU A 129 -0.43 26.97 43.84
N LYS A 130 -0.33 28.05 43.05
CA LYS A 130 -0.35 29.42 43.57
C LYS A 130 -1.68 29.76 44.24
N ALA A 131 -2.81 29.36 43.65
CA ALA A 131 -4.14 29.57 44.21
C ALA A 131 -4.29 28.91 45.58
N VAL A 132 -3.94 27.62 45.66
CA VAL A 132 -4.03 26.83 46.91
C VAL A 132 -3.08 27.39 47.96
N ARG A 133 -1.85 27.75 47.57
CA ARG A 133 -0.88 28.35 48.51
C ARG A 133 -1.38 29.68 49.07
N ALA A 134 -1.93 30.55 48.22
CA ALA A 134 -2.53 31.81 48.65
C ALA A 134 -3.72 31.58 49.58
N LEU A 135 -4.59 30.61 49.27
CA LEU A 135 -5.73 30.24 50.09
C LEU A 135 -5.30 29.76 51.48
N ILE A 136 -4.33 28.84 51.54
CA ILE A 136 -3.78 28.31 52.81
C ILE A 136 -3.18 29.45 53.65
N GLN A 137 -2.37 30.31 53.04
CA GLN A 137 -1.70 31.39 53.77
C GLN A 137 -2.68 32.49 54.20
N PHE A 138 -3.71 32.77 53.41
CA PHE A 138 -4.82 33.63 53.82
C PHE A 138 -5.62 33.02 54.98
N ALA A 139 -5.89 31.71 54.94
CA ALA A 139 -6.60 31.04 56.02
C ALA A 139 -5.76 30.96 57.31
N ARG A 140 -4.43 31.07 57.24
CA ARG A 140 -3.52 31.09 58.42
C ARG A 140 -3.44 32.44 59.14
N VAL A 141 -4.13 33.46 58.63
CA VAL A 141 -4.20 34.82 59.24
C VAL A 141 -4.72 34.78 60.69
N LEU A 142 -5.40 33.70 61.06
CA LEU A 142 -5.83 33.38 62.42
C LEU A 142 -4.71 33.49 63.45
N ALA A 143 -3.50 33.08 63.07
CA ALA A 143 -2.38 32.98 63.99
C ALA A 143 -1.64 34.32 64.24
N TYR A 144 -1.97 35.38 63.49
CA TYR A 144 -1.17 36.62 63.48
C TYR A 144 -2.02 37.89 63.55
N LYS A 145 -1.47 38.98 64.08
CA LYS A 145 -2.18 40.28 64.13
C LYS A 145 -2.41 40.90 62.75
N THR A 146 -1.45 40.74 61.83
CA THR A 146 -1.45 41.26 60.45
C THR A 146 -0.79 40.26 59.50
N PHE A 147 -0.89 40.46 58.19
CA PHE A 147 -0.17 39.60 57.23
C PHE A 147 1.35 39.67 57.45
N THR A 148 1.97 38.51 57.64
CA THR A 148 3.43 38.36 57.69
C THR A 148 4.01 38.48 56.28
N ARG A 149 5.34 38.60 56.17
CA ARG A 149 6.02 38.59 54.87
C ARG A 149 5.68 37.33 54.07
N GLU A 150 5.66 36.17 54.71
CA GLU A 150 5.32 34.89 54.06
C GLU A 150 3.88 34.87 53.52
N HIS A 151 2.92 35.42 54.26
CA HIS A 151 1.55 35.57 53.77
C HIS A 151 1.51 36.48 52.54
N LYS A 152 2.21 37.62 52.60
CA LYS A 152 2.26 38.58 51.50
C LYS A 152 2.89 37.93 50.26
N GLU A 153 4.02 37.24 50.38
CA GLU A 153 4.68 36.56 49.26
C GLU A 153 3.78 35.53 48.57
N ALA A 154 3.08 34.70 49.34
CA ALA A 154 2.18 33.69 48.78
C ALA A 154 0.93 34.29 48.10
N ILE A 155 0.31 35.29 48.73
CA ILE A 155 -0.90 35.93 48.22
C ILE A 155 -0.55 36.79 46.99
N VAL A 156 0.54 37.55 47.06
CA VAL A 156 1.01 38.40 45.94
C VAL A 156 1.37 37.55 44.71
N SER A 157 1.99 36.39 44.90
CA SER A 157 2.27 35.43 43.81
C SER A 157 1.00 35.01 43.04
N TRP A 158 -0.14 34.88 43.74
CA TRP A 158 -1.44 34.61 43.13
C TRP A 158 -2.05 35.87 42.49
N LEU A 159 -2.00 37.01 43.16
CA LEU A 159 -2.55 38.26 42.64
C LEU A 159 -1.83 38.72 41.35
N ALA A 160 -0.53 38.45 41.23
CA ALA A 160 0.31 38.78 40.07
C ALA A 160 0.15 37.82 38.88
N LEU A 161 -0.63 36.74 39.02
CA LEU A 161 -0.70 35.65 38.05
C LEU A 161 -1.32 36.07 36.71
N ASP A 162 -2.37 36.88 36.76
CA ASP A 162 -3.00 37.50 35.59
C ASP A 162 -2.92 39.02 35.80
N ARG A 163 -2.03 39.68 35.04
CA ARG A 163 -1.61 41.08 35.27
C ARG A 163 -2.77 42.08 35.26
N ASP A 164 -3.90 41.70 34.66
CA ASP A 164 -4.96 42.63 34.33
C ASP A 164 -6.01 42.79 35.44
N ASP A 165 -6.11 41.89 36.42
CA ASP A 165 -7.08 42.05 37.52
C ASP A 165 -6.71 41.37 38.86
N PRO A 166 -5.84 42.01 39.67
CA PRO A 166 -5.59 41.61 41.04
C PRO A 166 -6.86 41.58 41.92
N LYS A 167 -7.90 42.36 41.60
CA LYS A 167 -9.12 42.40 42.41
C LYS A 167 -9.97 41.14 42.21
N SER A 168 -10.07 40.65 40.97
CA SER A 168 -10.70 39.35 40.68
C SER A 168 -9.98 38.20 41.40
N ASN A 169 -8.64 38.19 41.36
CA ASN A 169 -7.84 37.19 42.07
C ASN A 169 -8.00 37.29 43.60
N ALA A 170 -8.13 38.49 44.15
CA ALA A 170 -8.45 38.69 45.57
C ALA A 170 -9.87 38.20 45.91
N HIS A 171 -10.84 38.44 45.03
CA HIS A 171 -12.21 37.95 45.19
C HIS A 171 -12.26 36.42 45.25
N PHE A 172 -11.50 35.72 44.40
CA PHE A 172 -11.33 34.27 44.47
C PHE A 172 -10.90 33.82 45.88
N VAL A 173 -9.84 34.42 46.43
CA VAL A 173 -9.35 34.07 47.77
C VAL A 173 -10.44 34.25 48.83
N LYS A 174 -11.20 35.35 48.76
CA LYS A 174 -12.31 35.60 49.70
C LYS A 174 -13.40 34.54 49.59
N VAL A 175 -13.87 34.23 48.40
CA VAL A 175 -14.96 33.26 48.19
C VAL A 175 -14.54 31.88 48.68
N PHE A 176 -13.36 31.41 48.29
CA PHE A 176 -12.91 30.06 48.62
C PHE A 176 -12.40 29.92 50.07
N ALA A 177 -11.97 31.01 50.72
CA ALA A 177 -11.55 30.96 52.12
C ALA A 177 -12.73 30.98 53.11
N ARG A 178 -13.89 31.51 52.70
CA ARG A 178 -15.03 31.75 53.59
C ARG A 178 -15.47 30.53 54.41
N PRO A 179 -15.58 29.31 53.84
CA PRO A 179 -16.00 28.13 54.61
C PRO A 179 -15.02 27.73 55.73
N PHE A 180 -13.77 28.20 55.68
CA PHE A 180 -12.71 27.81 56.61
C PHE A 180 -12.49 28.81 57.75
N LEU A 181 -13.23 29.92 57.76
CA LEU A 181 -13.01 31.05 58.67
C LEU A 181 -14.31 31.47 59.36
N THR A 182 -14.23 31.82 60.64
CA THR A 182 -15.33 32.50 61.34
C THR A 182 -15.53 33.92 60.80
N ASP A 183 -16.66 34.54 61.11
CA ASP A 183 -17.01 35.88 60.61
C ASP A 183 -15.95 36.94 60.97
N LYS A 184 -15.46 36.91 62.22
CA LYS A 184 -14.45 37.86 62.69
C LYS A 184 -13.12 37.69 61.95
N GLU A 185 -12.76 36.45 61.68
CA GLU A 185 -11.51 36.09 61.01
C GLU A 185 -11.56 36.43 59.54
N PHE A 186 -12.70 36.15 58.91
CA PHE A 186 -12.99 36.49 57.53
C PHE A 186 -12.98 38.01 57.32
N ASP A 187 -13.65 38.79 58.17
CA ASP A 187 -13.68 40.25 58.08
C ASP A 187 -12.28 40.86 58.23
N LYS A 188 -11.48 40.31 59.15
CA LYS A 188 -10.10 40.72 59.35
C LYS A 188 -9.24 40.39 58.13
N GLY A 189 -9.31 39.16 57.64
CA GLY A 189 -8.58 38.72 56.45
C GLY A 189 -8.95 39.55 55.23
N CYS A 190 -10.23 39.84 55.02
CA CYS A 190 -10.72 40.70 53.94
C CYS A 190 -10.13 42.11 54.03
N LYS A 191 -10.12 42.74 55.21
CA LYS A 191 -9.52 44.08 55.39
C LYS A 191 -8.03 44.09 55.07
N GLU A 192 -7.28 43.08 55.50
CA GLU A 192 -5.85 42.97 55.21
C GLU A 192 -5.58 42.70 53.72
N LEU A 193 -6.39 41.85 53.08
CA LEU A 193 -6.31 41.57 51.65
C LEU A 193 -6.69 42.79 50.80
N ASP A 194 -7.70 43.56 51.22
CA ASP A 194 -8.09 44.80 50.56
C ASP A 194 -7.00 45.88 50.66
N ARG A 195 -6.34 45.98 51.82
CA ARG A 195 -5.15 46.83 51.98
C ARG A 195 -4.04 46.39 51.04
N LEU A 196 -3.72 45.10 51.04
CA LEU A 196 -2.66 44.53 50.20
C LEU A 196 -2.95 44.74 48.70
N THR A 197 -4.20 44.55 48.27
CA THR A 197 -4.63 44.74 46.88
C THR A 197 -4.63 46.23 46.49
N SER A 198 -4.99 47.13 47.41
CA SER A 198 -4.99 48.57 47.17
C SER A 198 -3.57 49.16 47.08
N SER A 199 -2.62 48.59 47.81
CA SER A 199 -1.20 48.96 47.79
C SER A 199 -0.35 47.99 46.95
N PHE A 200 -0.96 47.28 46.00
CA PHE A 200 -0.33 46.14 45.33
C PHE A 200 1.03 46.48 44.66
N PRO A 201 1.18 47.60 43.91
CA PRO A 201 2.46 47.95 43.31
C PRO A 201 3.58 48.18 44.35
N ALA A 202 3.27 48.85 45.46
CA ALA A 202 4.23 49.11 46.53
C ALA A 202 4.62 47.83 47.28
N VAL A 203 3.67 46.92 47.50
CA VAL A 203 3.94 45.65 48.17
C VAL A 203 4.79 44.73 47.29
N MET A 204 4.58 44.74 45.97
CA MET A 204 5.44 44.04 45.02
C MET A 204 6.89 44.52 45.13
N GLU A 205 7.10 45.84 45.10
CA GLU A 205 8.43 46.46 45.21
C GLU A 205 9.11 46.15 46.57
N ASP A 206 8.36 46.20 47.67
CA ASP A 206 8.85 45.85 49.02
C ASP A 206 9.28 44.39 49.15
N LEU A 207 8.61 43.48 48.44
CA LEU A 207 8.92 42.05 48.45
C LEU A 207 10.12 41.70 47.56
N GLU A 208 10.31 42.44 46.47
CA GLU A 208 11.47 42.31 45.57
C GLU A 208 12.77 42.83 46.20
N GLN A 209 12.68 43.76 47.17
CA GLN A 209 13.86 44.22 47.90
C GLN A 209 14.43 43.11 48.82
N PRO A 210 15.71 42.74 48.67
CA PRO A 210 16.35 41.81 49.60
C PRO A 210 16.34 42.43 50.98
N GLN A 211 15.96 41.62 51.98
CA GLN A 211 15.85 42.02 53.37
C GLN A 211 17.20 42.65 53.79
N ARG A 212 17.30 43.98 53.84
CA ARG A 212 18.46 44.67 54.39
C ARG A 212 18.51 44.33 55.88
N ARG A 213 19.13 43.19 56.20
CA ARG A 213 19.53 42.86 57.57
C ARG A 213 20.51 43.95 57.98
N GLY A 214 20.01 44.92 58.74
CA GLY A 214 20.86 45.91 59.37
C GLY A 214 21.87 45.19 60.26
N MET A 215 23.13 45.18 59.84
CA MET A 215 24.25 45.15 60.78
C MET A 215 24.09 46.41 61.65
N ARG A 216 23.52 46.26 62.83
CA ARG A 216 23.73 47.22 63.91
C ARG A 216 25.13 46.95 64.47
N ARG A 217 26.04 47.88 64.23
CA ARG A 217 27.22 48.08 65.08
C ARG A 217 26.79 48.83 66.34
#